data_AF-A0A7V8GJS9-F1
#
_entry.id   AF-A0A7V8GJS9-F1
#
_cell.length_a   1.000
_cell.length_b   1.000
_cell.length_c   1.000
_cell.angle_alpha   90.00
_cell.angle_beta   90.00
_cell.angle_gamma   90.00
#
_symmetry.space_group_name_H-M   'P 1'
#
loop_
_entity.id
_entity.type
_entity.pdbx_description
1 polymer ?
#
loop_
_entity_poly.entity_id
_entity_poly.type
_entity_poly.pdbx_seq_one_letter_code
_entity_poly.pdbx_strand_id
1 'polypeptide(L)'
;NNIDQRYVDQRTYEEWSARCTPEPGDVLITREAPMGEVCLIPPGERICLGQRMMLARLPADLMDPRFILYSLQDPRLMDRVQDKPIGATVQHLRVGGVETLLMPVPPLEEQRRIVAKLDELMALCDQLEASLTTGEAARTQLLEALLNGALSPTPAASCKHPCAAVCCYVVSRTDSMPNFVLTAHCKLS
;
A
#
# COMPACT_ATOMS: atom_id res chain seq x y z
N ASN A 1 -1.06 -0.02 -10.59
CA ASN A 1 -0.19 -1.20 -10.41
C ASN A 1 -0.41 -2.17 -11.55
N ASN A 2 0.55 -2.23 -12.47
CA ASN A 2 0.56 -3.19 -13.57
C ASN A 2 1.16 -4.51 -13.02
N ILE A 3 0.30 -5.46 -12.64
CA ILE A 3 0.75 -6.78 -12.20
C ILE A 3 1.12 -7.54 -13.49
N ASP A 4 2.41 -7.60 -13.81
CA ASP A 4 2.96 -8.38 -14.95
C ASP A 4 2.77 -9.88 -14.67
N GLN A 5 1.54 -10.36 -14.88
CA GLN A 5 1.20 -11.77 -14.78
C GLN A 5 1.83 -12.51 -15.95
N ARG A 6 2.78 -13.39 -15.64
CA ARG A 6 3.46 -14.22 -16.64
C ARG A 6 2.75 -15.55 -16.76
N TYR A 7 2.40 -15.88 -17.98
CA TYR A 7 1.76 -17.13 -18.33
C TYR A 7 2.78 -18.08 -18.94
N VAL A 8 2.63 -19.37 -18.64
CA VAL A 8 3.41 -20.45 -19.23
C VAL A 8 2.46 -21.35 -20.02
N ASP A 9 2.98 -22.00 -21.06
CA ASP A 9 2.22 -23.01 -21.79
C ASP A 9 2.03 -24.29 -20.94
N GLN A 10 1.08 -25.12 -21.34
CA GLN A 10 0.70 -26.34 -20.62
C GLN A 10 1.88 -27.31 -20.44
N ARG A 11 2.75 -27.45 -21.44
CA ARG A 11 3.90 -28.36 -21.36
C ARG A 11 4.91 -27.84 -20.33
N THR A 12 5.24 -26.55 -20.38
CA THR A 12 6.11 -25.92 -19.37
C THR A 12 5.55 -26.07 -17.96
N TYR A 13 4.24 -25.89 -17.79
CA TYR A 13 3.56 -26.10 -16.51
C TYR A 13 3.74 -27.54 -16.01
N GLU A 14 3.45 -28.54 -16.85
CA GLU A 14 3.58 -29.96 -16.48
C GLU A 14 5.03 -30.32 -16.12
N GLU A 15 6.00 -29.85 -16.91
CA GLU A 15 7.43 -30.07 -16.64
C GLU A 15 7.88 -29.45 -15.31
N TRP A 16 7.48 -28.21 -15.02
CA TRP A 16 7.94 -27.47 -13.83
C TRP A 16 7.20 -27.89 -12.57
N SER A 17 5.94 -28.32 -12.69
CA SER A 17 5.13 -28.82 -11.58
C SER A 17 5.24 -30.35 -11.37
N ALA A 18 5.98 -31.07 -12.22
CA ALA A 18 6.13 -32.53 -12.16
C ALA A 18 6.60 -33.04 -10.80
N ARG A 19 7.41 -32.26 -10.07
CA ARG A 19 7.92 -32.62 -8.74
C ARG A 19 6.88 -32.41 -7.64
N CYS A 20 6.08 -31.35 -7.76
CA CYS A 20 5.07 -30.99 -6.79
C CYS A 20 4.05 -30.07 -7.49
N THR A 21 2.83 -30.56 -7.64
CA THR A 21 1.75 -29.79 -8.25
C THR A 21 1.12 -28.88 -7.20
N PRO A 22 1.11 -27.54 -7.42
CA PRO A 22 0.56 -26.61 -6.46
C PRO A 22 -0.95 -26.74 -6.35
N GLU A 23 -1.46 -26.75 -5.12
CA GLU A 23 -2.87 -26.92 -4.81
C GLU A 23 -3.41 -25.72 -4.02
N PRO A 24 -4.71 -25.41 -4.13
CA PRO A 24 -5.34 -24.40 -3.28
C PRO A 24 -5.07 -24.64 -1.80
N GLY A 25 -4.69 -23.58 -1.09
CA GLY A 25 -4.31 -23.64 0.33
C GLY A 25 -2.84 -23.96 0.60
N ASP A 26 -2.04 -24.31 -0.42
CA ASP A 26 -0.58 -24.35 -0.26
C ASP A 26 -0.04 -22.93 0.02
N VAL A 27 1.03 -22.87 0.83
CA VAL A 27 1.72 -21.63 1.18
C VAL A 27 2.92 -21.46 0.25
N LEU A 28 3.00 -20.32 -0.44
CA LEU A 28 4.14 -19.92 -1.25
C LEU A 28 5.03 -18.95 -0.47
N ILE A 29 6.35 -19.14 -0.56
CA ILE A 29 7.34 -18.29 0.12
C ILE A 29 8.40 -17.84 -0.88
N THR A 30 8.71 -16.55 -0.95
CA THR A 30 9.77 -16.04 -1.81
C THR A 30 11.15 -16.26 -1.18
N ARG A 31 12.10 -16.72 -2.01
CA ARG A 31 13.46 -17.06 -1.56
C ARG A 31 14.43 -15.91 -1.65
N GLU A 32 14.23 -15.03 -2.64
CA GLU A 32 15.17 -13.99 -3.03
C GLU A 32 14.40 -12.80 -3.63
N ALA A 33 14.81 -11.58 -3.26
CA ALA A 33 14.50 -10.30 -3.91
C ALA A 33 13.02 -10.09 -4.33
N PRO A 34 12.08 -9.84 -3.40
CA PRO A 34 12.24 -9.76 -1.93
C PRO A 34 12.22 -11.15 -1.28
N MET A 35 12.97 -11.32 -0.19
CA MET A 35 12.99 -12.58 0.56
C MET A 35 11.89 -12.58 1.63
N GLY A 36 11.17 -13.69 1.78
CA GLY A 36 10.26 -13.93 2.90
C GLY A 36 8.85 -13.40 2.70
N GLU A 37 8.47 -13.00 1.49
CA GLU A 37 7.06 -12.75 1.19
C GLU A 37 6.30 -14.07 1.15
N VAL A 38 5.07 -14.05 1.66
CA VAL A 38 4.25 -15.24 1.86
C VAL A 38 2.87 -15.01 1.29
N CYS A 39 2.35 -15.97 0.52
CA CYS A 39 0.98 -15.96 0.06
C CYS A 39 0.36 -17.37 0.05
N LEU A 40 -0.98 -17.42 0.00
CA LEU A 40 -1.73 -18.66 -0.17
C LEU A 40 -2.18 -18.80 -1.62
N ILE A 41 -2.20 -20.03 -2.12
CA ILE A 41 -2.81 -20.33 -3.42
C ILE A 41 -4.34 -20.24 -3.27
N PRO A 42 -5.02 -19.33 -3.99
CA PRO A 42 -6.47 -19.18 -3.91
C PRO A 42 -7.18 -20.37 -4.59
N PRO A 43 -8.43 -20.66 -4.20
CA PRO A 43 -9.23 -21.71 -4.81
C PRO A 43 -9.53 -21.39 -6.28
N GLY A 44 -9.43 -22.40 -7.14
CA GLY A 44 -9.76 -22.29 -8.57
C GLY A 44 -8.64 -21.80 -9.48
N GLU A 45 -7.48 -21.42 -8.93
CA GLU A 45 -6.33 -20.99 -9.71
C GLU A 45 -5.30 -22.12 -9.91
N ARG A 46 -4.69 -22.15 -11.10
CA ARG A 46 -3.52 -22.99 -11.38
C ARG A 46 -2.29 -22.11 -11.42
N ILE A 47 -1.42 -22.28 -10.43
CA ILE A 47 -0.20 -21.48 -10.31
C ILE A 47 1.00 -22.34 -10.70
N CYS A 48 1.89 -21.77 -11.51
CA CYS A 48 3.22 -22.34 -11.75
C CYS A 48 4.24 -21.63 -10.86
N LEU A 49 5.01 -22.37 -10.05
CA LEU A 49 6.03 -21.74 -9.23
C LEU A 49 7.19 -21.21 -10.09
N GLY A 50 7.63 -20.00 -9.76
CA GLY A 50 8.89 -19.47 -10.26
C GLY A 50 10.09 -20.12 -9.54
N GLN A 51 11.27 -20.03 -10.17
CA GLN A 51 12.52 -20.62 -9.64
C GLN A 51 12.93 -20.10 -8.26
N ARG A 52 12.48 -18.90 -7.88
CA ARG A 52 12.80 -18.22 -6.61
C ARG A 52 11.69 -18.34 -5.57
N MET A 53 10.84 -19.34 -5.68
CA MET A 53 9.75 -19.59 -4.74
C MET A 53 9.92 -20.97 -4.08
N MET A 54 9.33 -21.12 -2.91
CA MET A 54 9.12 -22.40 -2.24
C MET A 54 7.63 -22.65 -2.11
N LEU A 55 7.24 -23.92 -2.12
CA LEU A 55 5.91 -24.36 -1.76
C LEU A 55 6.00 -25.12 -0.44
N ALA A 56 5.16 -24.74 0.52
CA ALA A 56 4.96 -25.45 1.77
C ALA A 56 3.53 -25.97 1.81
N ARG A 57 3.39 -27.30 1.82
CA ARG A 57 2.11 -27.98 1.99
C ARG A 57 1.92 -28.34 3.45
N LEU A 58 0.80 -27.95 4.01
CA LEU A 58 0.50 -28.10 5.43
C LEU A 58 -0.45 -29.28 5.65
N PRO A 59 -0.30 -30.07 6.73
CA PRO A 59 -1.28 -31.07 7.11
C PRO A 59 -2.57 -30.39 7.59
N ALA A 60 -3.62 -30.46 6.77
CA ALA A 60 -4.89 -29.75 7.00
C ALA A 60 -5.57 -30.08 8.33
N ASP A 61 -5.31 -31.27 8.88
CA ASP A 61 -5.88 -31.72 10.16
C ASP A 61 -5.22 -31.08 11.39
N LEU A 62 -4.00 -30.53 11.23
CA LEU A 62 -3.24 -29.91 12.32
C LEU A 62 -3.09 -28.41 12.18
N MET A 63 -3.10 -27.88 10.95
CA MET A 63 -2.72 -26.51 10.67
C MET A 63 -3.74 -25.83 9.76
N ASP A 64 -4.23 -24.68 10.21
CA ASP A 64 -4.97 -23.76 9.36
C ASP A 64 -3.97 -22.98 8.48
N PRO A 65 -4.06 -23.05 7.13
CA PRO A 65 -3.10 -22.38 6.25
C PRO A 65 -3.04 -20.88 6.46
N ARG A 66 -4.15 -20.25 6.86
CA ARG A 66 -4.21 -18.81 7.11
C ARG A 66 -3.49 -18.44 8.40
N PHE A 67 -3.58 -19.29 9.42
CA PHE A 67 -2.81 -19.10 10.65
C PHE A 67 -1.31 -19.14 10.38
N ILE A 68 -0.86 -20.09 9.55
CA ILE A 68 0.55 -20.18 9.13
C ILE A 68 0.94 -18.98 8.28
N LEU A 69 0.11 -18.53 7.35
CA LEU A 69 0.33 -17.31 6.56
C LEU A 69 0.63 -16.10 7.48
N TYR A 70 -0.26 -15.79 8.43
CA TYR A 70 -0.04 -14.65 9.33
C TYR A 70 1.17 -14.83 10.24
N SER A 71 1.44 -16.06 10.67
CA SER A 71 2.60 -16.35 11.50
C SER A 71 3.92 -16.14 10.74
N LEU A 72 3.99 -16.58 9.49
CA LEU A 72 5.18 -16.39 8.65
C LEU A 72 5.35 -14.94 8.18
N GLN A 73 4.27 -14.14 8.17
CA GLN A 73 4.34 -12.70 7.94
C GLN A 73 4.94 -11.93 9.13
N ASP A 74 5.04 -12.52 10.33
CA ASP A 74 5.74 -11.90 11.46
C ASP A 74 7.26 -11.85 11.15
N PRO A 75 7.86 -10.65 11.01
CA PRO A 75 9.28 -10.52 10.73
C PRO A 75 10.14 -11.18 11.82
N ARG A 76 9.66 -11.22 13.06
CA ARG A 76 10.38 -11.85 14.18
C ARG A 76 10.46 -13.35 14.04
N LEU A 77 9.47 -14.00 13.41
CA LEU A 77 9.54 -15.42 13.12
C LEU A 77 10.55 -15.66 12.00
N MET A 78 10.54 -14.84 10.95
CA MET A 78 11.51 -14.92 9.85
C MET A 78 12.95 -14.65 10.30
N ASP A 79 13.16 -13.84 11.34
CA ASP A 79 14.48 -13.63 11.93
C ASP A 79 15.05 -14.86 12.65
N ARG A 80 14.20 -15.84 13.00
CA ARG A 80 14.62 -17.09 13.67
C ARG A 80 15.12 -18.17 12.71
N VAL A 81 15.07 -17.93 11.41
CA VAL A 81 15.63 -18.85 10.40
C VAL A 81 17.15 -18.94 10.61
N GLN A 82 17.63 -20.11 11.04
CA GLN A 82 19.03 -20.33 11.47
C GLN A 82 20.07 -20.11 10.35
N ASP A 83 19.63 -20.21 9.10
CA ASP A 83 20.48 -20.12 7.91
C ASP A 83 20.54 -18.72 7.28
N LYS A 84 20.07 -17.67 7.98
CA LYS A 84 20.14 -16.29 7.47
C LYS A 84 21.62 -15.94 7.25
N PRO A 85 22.09 -15.73 6.00
CA PRO A 85 23.50 -15.55 5.74
C PRO A 85 23.96 -14.22 6.37
N ILE A 86 24.73 -14.31 7.46
CA ILE A 86 25.33 -13.15 8.12
C ILE A 86 26.36 -12.57 7.14
N GLY A 87 26.07 -11.40 6.56
CA GLY A 87 27.00 -10.66 5.71
C GLY A 87 26.87 -10.89 4.19
N ALA A 88 25.84 -11.59 3.70
CA ALA A 88 25.57 -11.64 2.26
C ALA A 88 24.73 -10.42 1.81
N THR A 89 25.16 -9.75 0.73
CA THR A 89 24.43 -8.62 0.12
C THR A 89 23.04 -9.02 -0.40
N VAL A 90 22.80 -10.32 -0.62
CA VAL A 90 21.50 -10.90 -1.01
C VAL A 90 21.10 -11.91 0.05
N GLN A 91 19.96 -11.67 0.71
CA GLN A 91 19.39 -12.64 1.65
C GLN A 91 18.73 -13.77 0.84
N HIS A 92 19.12 -15.02 1.11
CA HIS A 92 18.61 -16.22 0.45
C HIS A 92 17.98 -17.16 1.48
N LEU A 93 16.70 -17.47 1.31
CA LEU A 93 16.02 -18.43 2.14
C LEU A 93 16.29 -19.85 1.60
N ARG A 94 16.82 -20.72 2.47
CA ARG A 94 17.01 -22.15 2.19
C ARG A 94 15.83 -22.95 2.72
N VAL A 95 15.45 -24.01 1.98
CA VAL A 95 14.31 -24.87 2.35
C VAL A 95 14.53 -25.45 3.74
N GLY A 96 15.72 -26.01 4.01
CA GLY A 96 16.08 -26.52 5.33
C GLY A 96 16.01 -25.46 6.43
N GLY A 97 16.33 -24.20 6.13
CA GLY A 97 16.16 -23.10 7.08
C GLY A 97 14.71 -22.90 7.51
N VAL A 98 13.77 -22.96 6.56
CA VAL A 98 12.32 -22.87 6.84
C VAL A 98 11.83 -24.09 7.60
N GLU A 99 12.32 -25.29 7.27
CA GLU A 99 11.98 -26.53 7.99
C GLU A 99 12.41 -26.52 9.47
N THR A 100 13.42 -25.71 9.83
CA THR A 100 13.85 -25.55 11.24
C THR A 100 13.08 -24.50 12.04
N LEU A 101 12.12 -23.80 11.43
CA LEU A 101 11.34 -22.78 12.13
C LEU A 101 10.48 -23.41 13.23
N LEU A 102 10.72 -22.97 14.46
CA LEU A 102 9.94 -23.37 15.62
C LEU A 102 8.93 -22.28 15.97
N MET A 103 7.65 -22.56 15.77
CA MET A 103 6.55 -21.67 16.17
C MET A 103 5.55 -22.39 17.10
N PRO A 104 4.92 -21.67 18.03
CA PRO A 104 3.84 -22.24 18.83
C PRO A 104 2.62 -22.47 17.94
N VAL A 105 2.08 -23.69 17.96
CA VAL A 105 0.89 -24.07 17.18
C VAL A 105 -0.21 -24.44 18.17
N PRO A 106 -1.23 -23.58 18.37
CA PRO A 106 -2.35 -23.90 19.24
C PRO A 106 -3.29 -24.93 18.59
N PRO A 107 -4.30 -25.47 19.32
CA PRO A 107 -5.31 -26.34 18.73
C PRO A 107 -6.02 -25.69 17.52
N LEU A 108 -6.48 -26.50 16.57
CA LEU A 108 -7.02 -26.01 15.30
C LEU A 108 -8.20 -25.03 15.46
N GLU A 109 -9.07 -25.26 16.44
CA GLU A 109 -10.16 -24.34 16.77
C GLU A 109 -9.66 -22.96 17.20
N GLU A 110 -8.60 -22.94 18.02
CA GLU A 110 -7.97 -21.70 18.47
C GLU A 110 -7.24 -20.99 17.33
N GLN A 111 -6.59 -21.73 16.42
CA GLN A 111 -6.00 -21.16 15.20
C GLN A 111 -7.06 -20.42 14.37
N ARG A 112 -8.23 -21.05 14.15
CA ARG A 112 -9.36 -20.45 13.41
C ARG A 112 -9.92 -19.23 14.12
N ARG A 113 -10.02 -19.28 15.46
CA ARG A 113 -10.47 -18.13 16.27
C ARG A 113 -9.52 -16.94 16.15
N ILE A 114 -8.21 -17.19 16.16
CA ILE A 114 -7.18 -16.16 15.94
C ILE A 114 -7.32 -15.56 14.54
N VAL A 115 -7.42 -16.41 13.50
CA VAL A 115 -7.60 -15.96 12.11
C VAL A 115 -8.83 -15.08 11.95
N ALA A 116 -9.97 -15.48 12.53
CA ALA A 116 -11.19 -14.67 12.47
C ALA A 116 -11.00 -13.28 13.09
N LYS A 117 -10.24 -13.18 14.20
CA LYS A 117 -9.92 -11.89 14.82
C LYS A 117 -8.95 -11.05 13.99
N LEU A 118 -8.00 -11.67 13.31
CA LEU A 118 -7.13 -10.98 12.38
C LEU A 118 -7.93 -10.41 11.19
N ASP A 119 -8.91 -11.16 10.68
CA ASP A 119 -9.81 -10.71 9.62
C ASP A 119 -10.63 -9.48 10.02
N GLU A 120 -11.24 -9.53 11.21
CA GLU A 120 -11.97 -8.38 11.76
C GLU A 120 -11.07 -7.14 11.86
N LEU A 121 -9.83 -7.30 12.31
CA LEU A 121 -8.88 -6.20 12.49
C LEU A 121 -8.37 -5.64 11.16
N MET A 122 -8.02 -6.49 10.19
CA MET A 122 -7.58 -6.03 8.87
C MET A 122 -8.72 -5.30 8.14
N ALA A 123 -9.94 -5.81 8.22
CA ALA A 123 -11.10 -5.13 7.63
C ALA A 123 -11.32 -3.73 8.25
N LEU A 124 -11.05 -3.57 9.55
CA LEU A 124 -11.09 -2.26 10.19
C LEU A 124 -9.96 -1.35 9.70
N CYS A 125 -8.74 -1.87 9.54
CA CYS A 125 -7.62 -1.12 8.95
C CYS A 125 -7.96 -0.62 7.54
N ASP A 126 -8.49 -1.50 6.68
CA ASP A 126 -8.89 -1.15 5.31
C ASP A 126 -9.93 -0.01 5.29
N GLN A 127 -10.91 -0.05 6.21
CA GLN A 127 -11.92 1.00 6.34
C GLN A 127 -11.30 2.34 6.80
N LEU A 128 -10.34 2.30 7.71
CA LEU A 128 -9.64 3.49 8.19
C LEU A 128 -8.77 4.10 7.08
N GLU A 129 -8.04 3.29 6.33
CA GLU A 129 -7.24 3.74 5.19
C GLU A 129 -8.12 4.36 4.09
N ALA A 130 -9.26 3.74 3.78
CA ALA A 130 -10.25 4.30 2.85
C ALA A 130 -10.82 5.64 3.34
N SER A 131 -11.06 5.78 4.65
CA SER A 131 -11.56 7.02 5.24
C SER A 131 -10.52 8.14 5.20
N LEU A 132 -9.25 7.83 5.50
CA LEU A 132 -8.14 8.77 5.44
C LEU A 132 -7.91 9.28 4.02
N THR A 133 -7.81 8.37 3.05
CA THR A 133 -7.63 8.72 1.64
C THR A 133 -8.79 9.58 1.10
N THR A 134 -10.02 9.26 1.48
CA THR A 134 -11.20 10.08 1.14
C THR A 134 -11.12 11.47 1.76
N GLY A 135 -10.72 11.56 3.03
CA GLY A 135 -10.54 12.83 3.74
C GLY A 135 -9.44 13.72 3.12
N GLU A 136 -8.33 13.12 2.71
CA GLU A 136 -7.24 13.83 2.01
C GLU A 136 -7.67 14.36 0.64
N ALA A 137 -8.44 13.56 -0.12
CA ALA A 137 -9.00 13.99 -1.39
C ALA A 137 -9.98 15.16 -1.21
N ALA A 138 -10.89 15.07 -0.24
CA ALA A 138 -11.84 16.14 0.08
C ALA A 138 -11.13 17.43 0.53
N ARG A 139 -10.08 17.32 1.37
CA ARG A 139 -9.28 18.47 1.81
C ARG A 139 -8.62 19.17 0.63
N THR A 140 -8.05 18.41 -0.30
CA THR A 140 -7.40 18.93 -1.52
C THR A 140 -8.41 19.68 -2.39
N GLN A 141 -9.57 19.07 -2.65
CA GLN A 141 -10.64 19.70 -3.44
C GLN A 141 -11.16 20.99 -2.80
N LEU A 142 -11.34 21.02 -1.48
CA LEU A 142 -11.79 22.21 -0.78
C LEU A 142 -10.75 23.34 -0.86
N LEU A 143 -9.46 23.01 -0.67
CA LEU A 143 -8.37 23.99 -0.81
C LEU A 143 -8.31 24.57 -2.22
N GLU A 144 -8.43 23.74 -3.25
CA GLU A 144 -8.49 24.20 -4.64
C GLU A 144 -9.70 25.12 -4.89
N ALA A 145 -10.89 24.76 -4.39
CA ALA A 145 -12.09 25.58 -4.53
C ALA A 145 -11.94 26.94 -3.83
N LEU A 146 -11.36 26.97 -2.62
CA LEU A 146 -11.10 28.20 -1.87
C LEU A 146 -10.06 29.08 -2.57
N LEU A 147 -8.97 28.50 -3.07
CA LEU A 147 -7.95 29.23 -3.82
C LEU A 147 -8.52 29.80 -5.11
N ASN A 148 -9.28 29.01 -5.87
CA ASN A 148 -9.94 29.46 -7.09
C ASN A 148 -10.94 30.58 -6.81
N GLY A 149 -11.73 30.49 -5.76
CA GLY A 149 -12.65 31.58 -5.36
C GLY A 149 -11.95 32.84 -4.87
N ALA A 150 -10.80 32.72 -4.19
CA ALA A 150 -10.04 33.86 -3.68
C ALA A 150 -9.16 34.54 -4.74
N LEU A 151 -8.72 33.79 -5.76
CA LEU A 151 -7.84 34.25 -6.83
C LEU A 151 -8.58 34.49 -8.15
N SER A 152 -9.85 34.11 -8.26
CA SER A 152 -10.65 34.43 -9.43
C SER A 152 -10.72 35.95 -9.58
N PRO A 153 -10.37 36.51 -10.75
CA PRO A 153 -10.44 37.94 -10.95
C PRO A 153 -11.89 38.38 -10.78
N THR A 154 -12.16 39.19 -9.77
CA THR A 154 -13.45 39.88 -9.64
C THR A 154 -13.66 40.62 -10.95
N PRO A 155 -14.75 40.40 -11.70
CA PRO A 155 -15.02 41.21 -12.88
C PRO A 155 -15.00 42.66 -12.40
N ALA A 156 -14.09 43.44 -12.98
CA ALA A 156 -13.83 44.81 -12.58
C ALA A 156 -15.18 45.48 -12.30
N ALA A 157 -15.45 45.76 -11.02
CA ALA A 157 -16.61 46.54 -10.65
C ALA A 157 -16.52 47.76 -11.55
N SER A 158 -17.53 47.96 -12.40
CA SER A 158 -17.54 49.02 -13.40
C SER A 158 -17.38 50.35 -12.68
N CYS A 159 -16.14 50.80 -12.54
CA CYS A 159 -15.83 52.00 -11.80
C CYS A 159 -16.20 53.15 -12.72
N LYS A 160 -17.37 53.77 -12.47
CA LYS A 160 -17.89 54.91 -13.24
C LYS A 160 -17.13 56.21 -12.97
N HIS A 161 -15.82 56.13 -12.73
CA HIS A 161 -14.97 57.30 -12.51
C HIS A 161 -13.96 57.43 -13.66
N PRO A 162 -13.59 58.66 -14.08
CA PRO A 162 -12.70 58.89 -15.22
C PRO A 162 -11.26 58.37 -15.04
N CYS A 163 -10.90 57.85 -13.87
CA CYS A 163 -9.54 57.38 -13.55
C CYS A 163 -9.28 55.92 -13.94
N ALA A 164 -10.02 55.36 -14.90
CA ALA A 164 -9.92 53.96 -15.32
C ALA A 164 -8.48 53.48 -15.64
N ALA A 165 -7.56 54.38 -15.99
CA ALA A 165 -6.15 54.06 -16.22
C ALA A 165 -5.32 53.82 -14.95
N VAL A 166 -5.71 54.37 -13.79
CA VAL A 166 -4.92 54.28 -12.53
C VAL A 166 -5.40 53.13 -11.64
N CYS A 167 -6.64 52.65 -11.83
CA CYS A 167 -7.21 51.59 -11.00
C CYS A 167 -6.70 50.18 -11.35
N CYS A 168 -5.99 50.00 -12.47
CA CYS A 168 -5.47 48.70 -12.88
C CYS A 168 -4.23 48.23 -12.10
N TYR A 169 -3.59 49.08 -11.30
CA TYR A 169 -2.30 48.75 -10.68
C TYR A 169 -2.34 48.48 -9.18
N VAL A 170 -3.46 48.71 -8.49
CA VAL A 170 -3.54 48.57 -7.02
C VAL A 170 -4.43 47.39 -6.62
N VAL A 171 -4.16 46.22 -7.18
CA VAL A 171 -4.57 44.95 -6.56
C VAL A 171 -3.41 43.96 -6.59
N SER A 172 -2.25 44.40 -6.11
CA SER A 172 -1.23 43.50 -5.57
C SER A 172 -1.18 43.74 -4.06
N ARG A 173 -1.66 42.74 -3.33
CA ARG A 173 -1.64 42.65 -1.86
C ARG A 173 -0.23 42.91 -1.31
N THR A 174 -0.16 43.61 -0.18
CA THR A 174 0.72 43.19 0.92
C THR A 174 0.05 43.48 2.27
N ASP A 175 0.20 42.51 3.16
CA ASP A 175 -0.25 42.50 4.56
C ASP A 175 0.34 43.66 5.37
N SER A 176 -0.47 44.25 6.25
CA SER A 176 -0.24 44.34 7.71
C SER A 176 -0.90 45.58 8.34
N MET A 177 -1.77 45.30 9.32
CA MET A 177 -2.11 46.15 10.48
C MET A 177 -2.93 47.45 10.25
N PRO A 178 -3.60 47.95 11.32
CA PRO A 178 -4.88 48.63 11.22
C PRO A 178 -4.74 50.15 11.13
N ASN A 179 -5.79 50.79 10.62
CA ASN A 179 -6.04 52.23 10.56
C ASN A 179 -5.45 53.04 9.40
N PHE A 180 -6.42 53.53 8.61
CA PHE A 180 -6.59 54.91 8.15
C PHE A 180 -5.76 55.45 6.97
N VAL A 181 -6.53 55.73 5.90
CA VAL A 181 -6.42 56.81 4.89
C VAL A 181 -5.22 56.75 3.94
N LEU A 182 -5.47 56.16 2.77
CA LEU A 182 -4.67 56.37 1.56
C LEU A 182 -5.10 57.68 0.89
N THR A 183 -4.32 58.74 1.09
CA THR A 183 -4.41 59.96 0.28
C THR A 183 -3.64 59.74 -1.02
N ALA A 184 -4.33 59.69 -2.15
CA ALA A 184 -3.69 59.57 -3.47
C ALA A 184 -3.29 60.95 -4.00
N HIS A 185 -1.98 61.19 -4.20
CA HIS A 185 -1.49 62.33 -4.95
C HIS A 185 -1.44 62.02 -6.45
N CYS A 186 -2.22 62.73 -7.25
CA CYS A 186 -2.19 62.66 -8.70
C CYS A 186 -1.30 63.80 -9.24
N LYS A 187 -0.17 63.48 -9.87
CA LYS A 187 0.62 64.43 -10.67
C LYS A 187 0.17 64.29 -12.13
N LEU A 188 -0.44 65.34 -12.67
CA LEU A 188 -0.78 65.47 -14.08
C LEU A 188 0.45 65.91 -14.89
N SER A 189 0.73 65.20 -15.98
CA SER A 189 1.51 65.67 -17.13
C SER A 189 0.88 65.10 -18.39
#